data_AF-A0A3C2BD30-F1
#
_entry.id   AF-A0A3C2BD30-F1
#
_cell.length_a   1.000
_cell.length_b   1.000
_cell.length_c   1.000
_cell.angle_alpha   90.00
_cell.angle_beta   90.00
_cell.angle_gamma   90.00
#
_symmetry.space_group_name_H-M   'P 1'
#
loop_
_entity.id
_entity.type
_entity.pdbx_description
1 polymer ?
#
loop_
_entity_poly.entity_id
_entity_poly.type
_entity_poly.pdbx_seq_one_letter_code
_entity_poly.pdbx_strand_id
1 'polypeptide(L)'
;MVAKKQWTGEDGNIISSDSSDIPVDEITLDVYKKTVNIPSENLKVIAFGDSITDGYGNSEPNCSRNGKDYPSKLIKLLTDNGYTISNSSKVDDFNKGISGQQIGGSDSEGFRSRVSSDIPADTNIVFFLGGTNDIHQGSSTV
;
A
#
# COMPACT_ATOMS: atom_id res chain seq x y z
N MET A 1 40.62 26.89 1.64
CA MET A 1 40.81 25.64 0.87
C MET A 1 40.34 25.91 -0.55
N VAL A 2 40.94 25.32 -1.57
CA VAL A 2 40.54 25.55 -2.97
C VAL A 2 40.19 24.23 -3.63
N ALA A 3 39.19 24.23 -4.50
CA ALA A 3 38.79 23.10 -5.32
C ALA A 3 39.31 23.28 -6.74
N LYS A 4 39.75 22.17 -7.35
CA LYS A 4 40.15 22.16 -8.76
C LYS A 4 38.98 21.76 -9.62
N LYS A 5 38.68 22.57 -10.65
CA LYS A 5 37.68 22.24 -11.65
C LYS A 5 38.32 21.39 -12.74
N GLN A 6 37.81 20.17 -12.92
CA GLN A 6 38.25 19.23 -13.93
C GLN A 6 37.03 18.74 -14.72
N TRP A 7 37.18 18.62 -16.03
CA TRP A 7 36.21 17.99 -16.91
C TRP A 7 36.66 16.55 -17.16
N THR A 8 35.83 15.60 -16.81
CA THR A 8 36.11 14.17 -16.95
C THR A 8 35.12 13.56 -17.93
N GLY A 9 35.60 12.69 -18.81
CA GLY A 9 34.76 11.91 -19.73
C GLY A 9 33.98 10.82 -19.01
N GLU A 10 32.99 10.26 -19.70
CA GLU A 10 32.19 9.13 -19.17
C GLU A 10 33.04 7.89 -18.86
N ASP A 11 34.21 7.76 -19.50
CA ASP A 11 35.20 6.70 -19.26
C ASP A 11 36.10 6.97 -18.04
N GLY A 12 35.90 8.09 -17.35
CA GLY A 12 36.69 8.50 -16.19
C GLY A 12 38.03 9.18 -16.53
N ASN A 13 38.35 9.38 -17.82
CA ASN A 13 39.56 10.08 -18.22
C ASN A 13 39.37 11.60 -18.15
N ILE A 14 40.41 12.32 -17.71
CA ILE A 14 40.39 13.79 -17.69
C ILE A 14 40.43 14.30 -19.12
N ILE A 15 39.37 15.00 -19.54
CA ILE A 15 39.27 15.66 -20.85
C ILE A 15 40.01 17.00 -20.81
N SER A 16 39.85 17.76 -19.72
CA SER A 16 40.58 19.00 -19.49
C SER A 16 40.59 19.39 -18.01
N SER A 17 41.58 20.17 -17.60
CA SER A 17 41.61 20.82 -16.29
C SER A 17 41.58 22.34 -16.49
N ASP A 18 40.61 23.02 -15.90
CA ASP A 18 40.64 24.49 -15.83
C ASP A 18 41.80 24.90 -14.91
N SER A 19 42.56 25.92 -15.30
CA SER A 19 43.78 26.33 -14.58
C SER A 19 43.52 27.18 -13.33
N SER A 20 42.27 27.57 -13.10
CA SER A 20 41.88 28.43 -11.98
C SER A 20 41.33 27.60 -10.83
N ASP A 21 41.99 27.69 -9.69
CA ASP A 21 41.49 27.21 -8.41
C ASP A 21 40.22 27.98 -8.03
N ILE A 22 39.18 27.25 -7.61
CA ILE A 22 37.92 27.84 -7.14
C ILE A 22 37.96 27.84 -5.61
N PRO A 23 37.74 28.98 -4.92
CA PRO A 23 37.58 28.98 -3.48
C PRO A 23 36.46 28.02 -3.08
N VAL A 24 36.73 27.11 -2.13
CA VAL A 24 35.71 26.13 -1.69
C VAL A 24 34.47 26.84 -1.13
N ASP A 25 34.66 28.04 -0.57
CA ASP A 25 33.62 28.87 0.02
C ASP A 25 32.62 29.43 -1.02
N GLU A 26 32.95 29.34 -2.32
CA GLU A 26 32.08 29.74 -3.45
C GLU A 26 31.32 28.55 -4.07
N ILE A 27 31.59 27.32 -3.65
CA ILE A 27 30.92 26.12 -4.17
C ILE A 27 29.62 25.90 -3.41
N THR A 28 28.50 26.02 -4.12
CA THR A 28 27.17 25.62 -3.61
C THR A 28 26.75 24.31 -4.27
N LEU A 29 26.35 23.32 -3.46
CA LEU A 29 25.78 22.06 -3.92
C LEU A 29 24.33 21.98 -3.44
N ASP A 30 23.38 22.06 -4.37
CA ASP A 30 21.98 21.81 -4.07
C ASP A 30 21.72 20.31 -4.04
N VAL A 31 21.44 19.77 -2.84
CA VAL A 31 21.06 18.37 -2.64
C VAL A 31 19.57 18.29 -2.37
N TYR A 32 18.84 17.71 -3.32
CA TYR A 32 17.40 17.51 -3.17
C TYR A 32 17.11 16.18 -2.47
N LYS A 33 16.58 16.24 -1.24
CA LYS A 33 15.98 15.08 -0.58
C LYS A 33 14.51 15.01 -0.93
N LYS A 34 14.08 13.92 -1.57
CA LYS A 34 12.65 13.64 -1.74
C LYS A 34 12.06 13.30 -0.36
N THR A 35 11.35 14.24 0.24
CA THR A 35 10.53 14.00 1.43
C THR A 35 9.10 13.70 0.99
N VAL A 36 8.63 12.47 1.21
CA VAL A 36 7.22 12.13 1.02
C VAL A 36 6.55 12.20 2.38
N ASN A 37 5.62 13.14 2.56
CA ASN A 37 4.74 13.12 3.72
C ASN A 37 3.61 12.12 3.44
N ILE A 38 3.72 10.92 4.01
CA ILE A 38 2.61 9.98 4.05
C ILE A 38 1.65 10.50 5.12
N PRO A 39 0.36 10.77 4.79
CA PRO A 39 -0.62 11.17 5.79
C PRO A 39 -0.67 10.12 6.89
N SER A 40 -0.38 10.52 8.13
CA SER A 40 -0.47 9.65 9.31
C SER A 40 -1.85 9.71 9.96
N GLU A 41 -2.69 10.65 9.56
CA GLU A 41 -3.98 10.91 10.19
C GLU A 41 -5.15 10.77 9.23
N ASN A 42 -6.31 10.41 9.77
CA ASN A 42 -7.58 10.30 9.06
C ASN A 42 -7.52 9.40 7.81
N LEU A 43 -6.77 8.31 7.91
CA LEU A 43 -6.72 7.31 6.85
C LEU A 43 -7.99 6.46 6.87
N LYS A 44 -8.64 6.31 5.71
CA LYS A 44 -9.62 5.27 5.47
C LYS A 44 -8.96 4.06 4.84
N VAL A 45 -9.17 2.91 5.47
CA VAL A 45 -8.63 1.63 5.04
C VAL A 45 -9.78 0.67 4.76
N ILE A 46 -9.75 0.01 3.61
CA ILE A 46 -10.69 -1.07 3.27
C ILE A 46 -9.89 -2.33 2.97
N ALA A 47 -10.18 -3.42 3.66
CA ALA A 47 -9.79 -4.77 3.29
C ALA A 47 -10.97 -5.43 2.57
N PHE A 48 -10.70 -5.89 1.35
CA PHE A 48 -11.70 -6.37 0.41
C PHE A 48 -11.24 -7.73 -0.13
N GLY A 49 -12.11 -8.74 -0.13
CA GLY A 49 -11.66 -10.09 -0.45
C GLY A 49 -12.66 -11.21 -0.17
N ASP A 50 -12.13 -12.42 -0.15
CA ASP A 50 -12.88 -13.67 0.06
C ASP A 50 -12.92 -14.09 1.54
N SER A 51 -13.03 -15.40 1.80
CA SER A 51 -13.05 -16.00 3.13
C SER A 51 -11.80 -15.70 3.96
N ILE A 52 -10.64 -15.46 3.33
CA ILE A 52 -9.42 -15.09 4.06
C ILE A 52 -9.56 -13.69 4.66
N THR A 53 -10.13 -12.74 3.92
CA THR A 53 -10.43 -11.39 4.41
C THR A 53 -11.58 -11.39 5.40
N ASP A 54 -12.63 -12.17 5.14
CA ASP A 54 -13.77 -12.32 6.04
C ASP A 54 -13.36 -12.86 7.42
N GLY A 55 -12.35 -13.74 7.46
CA GLY A 55 -11.79 -14.32 8.69
C GLY A 55 -12.26 -15.75 8.98
N TYR A 56 -12.42 -16.57 7.93
CA TYR A 56 -12.99 -17.91 8.01
C TYR A 56 -12.23 -18.87 8.94
N GLY A 57 -12.96 -19.70 9.68
CA GLY A 57 -12.43 -20.81 10.49
C GLY A 57 -13.51 -21.72 11.04
N ASN A 58 -13.40 -23.03 10.76
CA ASN A 58 -14.40 -24.05 11.15
C ASN A 58 -14.06 -24.76 12.48
N SER A 59 -12.97 -24.38 13.15
CA SER A 59 -12.44 -25.13 14.30
C SER A 59 -11.71 -24.31 15.38
N GLU A 60 -11.49 -23.01 15.15
CA GLU A 60 -11.18 -22.02 16.20
C GLU A 60 -12.42 -21.14 16.44
N PRO A 61 -12.56 -20.39 17.55
CA PRO A 61 -13.73 -19.55 17.77
C PRO A 61 -13.84 -18.54 16.63
N ASN A 62 -14.78 -18.82 15.69
CA ASN A 62 -15.09 -18.08 14.47
C ASN A 62 -14.46 -16.68 14.46
N CYS A 63 -13.36 -16.53 13.72
CA CYS A 63 -12.58 -15.29 13.64
C CYS A 63 -13.23 -14.24 12.73
N SER A 64 -14.38 -14.55 12.13
CA SER A 64 -15.08 -13.64 11.24
C SER A 64 -15.47 -12.40 12.02
N ARG A 65 -14.84 -11.29 11.63
CA ARG A 65 -15.16 -9.94 12.07
C ARG A 65 -15.21 -9.75 13.60
N ASN A 66 -14.47 -10.58 14.33
CA ASN A 66 -14.41 -10.55 15.80
C ASN A 66 -13.11 -9.93 16.34
N GLY A 67 -12.34 -9.28 15.47
CA GLY A 67 -11.06 -8.67 15.83
C GLY A 67 -9.84 -9.59 15.65
N LYS A 68 -10.04 -10.88 15.32
CA LYS A 68 -8.94 -11.85 15.10
C LYS A 68 -8.58 -12.07 13.64
N ASP A 69 -9.44 -11.60 12.73
CA ASP A 69 -9.20 -11.56 11.29
C ASP A 69 -7.97 -10.68 10.95
N TYR A 70 -7.33 -10.93 9.80
CA TYR A 70 -6.14 -10.18 9.43
C TYR A 70 -6.41 -8.68 9.23
N PRO A 71 -7.57 -8.23 8.68
CA PRO A 71 -7.88 -6.81 8.61
C PRO A 71 -7.85 -6.15 9.98
N SER A 72 -8.49 -6.76 10.98
CA SER A 72 -8.48 -6.25 12.35
C SER A 72 -7.07 -6.18 12.95
N LYS A 73 -6.24 -7.20 12.74
CA LYS A 73 -4.84 -7.21 13.18
C LYS A 73 -4.01 -6.13 12.49
N LEU A 74 -4.28 -5.88 11.21
CA LEU A 74 -3.60 -4.85 10.43
C LEU A 74 -3.98 -3.45 10.89
N ILE A 75 -5.28 -3.17 11.10
CA ILE A 75 -5.74 -1.90 11.68
C ILE A 75 -5.09 -1.67 13.03
N LYS A 76 -5.04 -2.70 13.89
CA LYS A 76 -4.33 -2.61 15.17
C LYS A 76 -2.86 -2.27 15.00
N LEU A 77 -2.15 -2.94 14.10
CA LEU A 77 -0.73 -2.68 13.85
C LEU A 77 -0.50 -1.24 13.36
N LEU A 78 -1.33 -0.74 12.46
CA LEU A 78 -1.25 0.64 11.98
C LEU A 78 -1.48 1.64 13.12
N THR A 79 -2.52 1.45 13.93
CA THR A 79 -2.80 2.31 15.09
C THR A 79 -1.68 2.28 16.13
N ASP A 80 -1.14 1.09 16.43
CA ASP A 80 -0.02 0.91 17.36
C ASP A 80 1.27 1.62 16.86
N ASN A 81 1.39 1.87 15.55
CA ASN A 81 2.50 2.59 14.92
C ASN A 81 2.22 4.08 14.64
N GLY A 82 1.19 4.64 15.28
CA GLY A 82 0.91 6.09 15.24
C GLY A 82 0.07 6.56 14.05
N TYR A 83 -0.57 5.65 13.31
CA TYR A 83 -1.53 6.02 12.26
C TYR A 83 -2.94 6.15 12.84
N THR A 84 -3.69 7.16 12.44
CA THR A 84 -5.11 7.29 12.79
C THR A 84 -5.97 6.78 11.64
N ILE A 85 -6.70 5.69 11.89
CA ILE A 85 -7.63 5.10 10.92
C ILE A 85 -9.06 5.58 11.24
N SER A 86 -9.68 6.36 10.37
CA SER A 86 -10.96 7.02 10.67
C SER A 86 -12.17 6.08 10.66
N ASN A 87 -12.06 4.92 9.99
CA ASN A 87 -13.13 3.93 9.91
C ASN A 87 -12.85 2.67 10.76
N SER A 88 -11.96 2.74 11.77
CA SER A 88 -11.60 1.57 12.59
C SER A 88 -12.60 1.21 13.69
N SER A 89 -13.68 1.99 13.86
CA SER A 89 -14.61 1.82 15.00
C SER A 89 -15.40 0.51 14.94
N LYS A 90 -15.74 0.01 13.75
CA LYS A 90 -16.43 -1.27 13.56
C LYS A 90 -15.70 -2.08 12.52
N VAL A 91 -15.59 -3.39 12.74
CA VAL A 91 -14.91 -4.29 11.80
C VAL A 91 -15.58 -4.27 10.44
N ASP A 92 -16.92 -4.17 10.38
CA ASP A 92 -17.67 -4.06 9.13
C ASP A 92 -17.35 -2.81 8.30
N ASP A 93 -16.80 -1.76 8.90
CA ASP A 93 -16.49 -0.50 8.21
C ASP A 93 -15.19 -0.59 7.40
N PHE A 94 -14.31 -1.54 7.73
CA PHE A 94 -13.04 -1.77 7.02
C PHE A 94 -12.86 -3.20 6.50
N ASN A 95 -13.56 -4.20 7.02
CA ASN A 95 -13.52 -5.58 6.53
C ASN A 95 -14.74 -5.87 5.65
N LYS A 96 -14.50 -5.95 4.34
CA LYS A 96 -15.49 -6.21 3.30
C LYS A 96 -15.35 -7.61 2.70
N GLY A 97 -14.70 -8.52 3.43
CA GLY A 97 -14.54 -9.92 3.04
C GLY A 97 -15.88 -10.64 2.95
N ILE A 98 -16.08 -11.44 1.90
CA ILE A 98 -17.23 -12.33 1.77
C ILE A 98 -16.74 -13.71 1.35
N SER A 99 -17.03 -14.70 2.18
CA SER A 99 -16.67 -16.09 1.93
C SER A 99 -17.21 -16.62 0.59
N GLY A 100 -16.36 -17.31 -0.16
CA GLY A 100 -16.71 -17.96 -1.44
C GLY A 100 -16.69 -17.07 -2.69
N GLN A 101 -16.47 -15.76 -2.55
CA GLN A 101 -16.47 -14.85 -3.69
C GLN A 101 -15.22 -14.96 -4.57
N GLN A 102 -15.42 -14.75 -5.86
CA GLN A 102 -14.40 -14.73 -6.91
C GLN A 102 -14.03 -13.29 -7.29
N ILE A 103 -12.88 -13.07 -7.92
CA ILE A 103 -12.55 -11.80 -8.58
C ILE A 103 -13.41 -11.61 -9.82
N GLY A 104 -13.43 -12.62 -10.69
CA GLY A 104 -14.08 -12.60 -12.01
C GLY A 104 -15.50 -13.15 -12.06
N GLY A 105 -16.07 -13.52 -10.91
CA GLY A 105 -17.45 -14.05 -10.82
C GLY A 105 -18.50 -13.10 -11.40
N SER A 106 -19.69 -13.64 -11.69
CA SER A 106 -20.85 -12.86 -12.14
C SER A 106 -21.19 -11.72 -11.17
N ASP A 107 -21.97 -10.72 -11.59
CA ASP A 107 -22.27 -9.53 -10.78
C ASP A 107 -22.88 -9.84 -9.39
N SER A 108 -23.41 -11.04 -9.16
CA SER A 108 -23.90 -11.50 -7.85
C SER A 108 -22.90 -12.32 -7.02
N GLU A 109 -21.80 -12.78 -7.61
CA GLU A 109 -20.86 -13.76 -7.02
C GLU A 109 -19.41 -13.26 -6.99
N GLY A 110 -19.13 -12.20 -7.74
CA GLY A 110 -17.81 -11.61 -7.91
C GLY A 110 -17.60 -10.32 -7.14
N PHE A 111 -16.34 -10.00 -6.94
CA PHE A 111 -15.87 -8.74 -6.37
C PHE A 111 -16.28 -7.50 -7.17
N ARG A 112 -16.35 -7.62 -8.50
CA ARG A 112 -16.57 -6.51 -9.43
C ARG A 112 -17.80 -5.66 -9.10
N SER A 113 -18.90 -6.28 -8.69
CA SER A 113 -20.15 -5.57 -8.40
C SER A 113 -20.13 -4.75 -7.12
N ARG A 114 -19.22 -5.07 -6.20
CA ARG A 114 -19.12 -4.43 -4.88
C ARG A 114 -18.02 -3.38 -4.78
N VAL A 115 -17.15 -3.25 -5.80
CA VAL A 115 -16.06 -2.26 -5.79
C VAL A 115 -16.60 -0.85 -5.53
N SER A 116 -17.69 -0.46 -6.19
CA SER A 116 -18.27 0.88 -6.04
C SER A 116 -19.08 1.08 -4.75
N SER A 117 -19.62 0.02 -4.16
CA SER A 117 -20.41 0.10 -2.91
C SER A 117 -19.55 0.00 -1.65
N ASP A 118 -18.52 -0.84 -1.69
CA ASP A 118 -17.78 -1.26 -0.51
C ASP A 118 -16.44 -0.53 -0.38
N ILE A 119 -16.00 0.15 -1.45
CA ILE A 119 -14.83 1.02 -1.46
C ILE A 119 -15.30 2.46 -1.72
N PRO A 120 -15.57 3.23 -0.64
CA PRO A 120 -15.91 4.65 -0.77
C PRO A 120 -14.83 5.43 -1.52
N ALA A 121 -15.23 6.45 -2.27
CA ALA A 121 -14.33 7.28 -3.09
C ALA A 121 -13.23 7.99 -2.28
N ASP A 122 -13.44 8.18 -0.97
CA ASP A 122 -12.47 8.78 -0.06
C ASP A 122 -11.60 7.76 0.69
N THR A 123 -11.59 6.49 0.25
CA THR A 123 -10.68 5.47 0.76
C THR A 123 -9.24 5.79 0.37
N ASN A 124 -8.32 5.80 1.34
CA ASN A 124 -6.91 6.03 1.09
C ASN A 124 -6.16 4.76 0.70
N ILE A 125 -6.50 3.63 1.33
CA ILE A 125 -5.80 2.36 1.16
C ILE A 125 -6.81 1.23 0.99
N VAL A 126 -6.64 0.45 -0.06
CA VAL A 126 -7.40 -0.78 -0.30
C VAL A 126 -6.46 -1.97 -0.24
N PHE A 127 -6.72 -2.90 0.68
CA PHE A 127 -6.11 -4.22 0.72
C PHE A 127 -7.02 -5.19 0.00
N PHE A 128 -6.56 -5.73 -1.13
CA PHE A 128 -7.34 -6.65 -1.93
C PHE A 128 -6.75 -8.06 -1.82
N LEU A 129 -7.56 -9.04 -1.40
CA LEU A 129 -7.12 -10.44 -1.29
C LEU A 129 -8.22 -11.40 -1.74
N GLY A 130 -8.04 -11.99 -2.92
CA GLY A 130 -8.84 -13.10 -3.41
C GLY A 130 -8.21 -13.72 -4.65
N GLY A 131 -8.98 -14.50 -5.41
CA GLY A 131 -8.47 -15.30 -6.53
C GLY A 131 -8.46 -16.80 -6.23
N THR A 132 -8.52 -17.19 -4.96
CA THR A 132 -8.51 -18.61 -4.57
C THR A 132 -9.77 -19.32 -5.05
N ASN A 133 -10.92 -18.66 -4.94
CA ASN A 133 -12.21 -19.16 -5.44
C ASN A 133 -12.29 -19.15 -6.97
N ASP A 134 -11.62 -18.22 -7.66
CA ASP A 134 -11.55 -18.19 -9.13
C ASP A 134 -10.90 -19.47 -9.67
N ILE A 135 -9.80 -19.88 -9.05
CA ILE A 135 -9.10 -21.13 -9.38
C ILE A 135 -9.91 -22.35 -8.95
N HIS A 136 -10.44 -22.34 -7.73
CA HIS A 136 -11.08 -23.52 -7.13
C HIS A 136 -12.43 -23.88 -7.77
N GLN A 137 -13.24 -22.88 -8.11
CA GLN A 137 -14.60 -23.09 -8.61
C GLN A 137 -14.66 -23.24 -10.14
N GLY A 138 -13.51 -23.16 -10.82
CA GLY A 138 -13.42 -23.47 -12.25
C GLY A 138 -14.13 -22.48 -13.18
N SER A 139 -14.42 -21.26 -12.72
CA SER A 139 -15.04 -20.22 -13.55
C SER A 139 -14.03 -19.72 -14.58
N SER A 140 -14.36 -19.94 -15.84
CA SER A 140 -13.62 -19.61 -17.06
C SER A 140 -13.06 -18.19 -17.11
N THR A 141 -11.75 -18.08 -17.34
CA THR A 141 -10.95 -16.89 -17.75
C THR A 141 -10.91 -15.72 -16.76
N VAL A 142 -9.70 -15.50 -16.20
CA VAL A 142 -9.25 -14.25 -15.55
C VAL A 142 -9.29 -13.06 -16.51
#